data_AF-A0A813DT85-F1
#
_entry.id   AF-A0A813DT85-F1
#
_cell.length_a   1.000
_cell.length_b   1.000
_cell.length_c   1.000
_cell.angle_alpha   90.00
_cell.angle_beta   90.00
_cell.angle_gamma   90.00
#
_symmetry.space_group_name_H-M   'P 1'
#
loop_
_entity.id
_entity.type
_entity.pdbx_description
1 polymer ?
#
loop_
_entity_poly.entity_id
_entity_poly.type
_entity_poly.pdbx_seq_one_letter_code
_entity_poly.pdbx_strand_id
1 'polypeptide(L)'
;MDAITLKEATDNMLSFAKLLWDTGSWSGCILILTFSTIIPVMKIVLLVLGGIWRHSKDERKVTWARRMISCVQVISKWACPDMFAYILMLYLIRSLNHPPTLNGLMILDVGFTCFSVFCLGSTISSLGVRRPPPTADSYDHEAKIPYVGFITSGLFVAFAVLMGIGCSMACMTLRLDIDTLYANGTIDATMKPFVDQLNLPALAHSNVSIWACCIDLLKMMKSAEANSFFAFVMLAIFVLFATVAHMVVLLILAFKVQLRRDEVSSLRRWEEVSAALRKVSMLDVFLVGVLIVVTSGSIYAKQGVVLGFGPGIWILFGAEACHYATYYLVALAVANRTKDGLPKGRATEDVDSDASEETTEDEEGAI
;
A
#
# COMPACT_ATOMS: atom_id res chain seq x y z
N MET A 1 -5.03 34.17 -30.39
CA MET A 1 -4.23 33.47 -29.36
C MET A 1 -4.38 32.00 -29.67
N ASP A 2 -3.39 31.43 -30.34
CA ASP A 2 -3.37 29.98 -30.54
C ASP A 2 -3.21 29.34 -29.17
N ALA A 3 -4.12 28.42 -28.83
CA ALA A 3 -4.03 27.70 -27.57
C ALA A 3 -2.68 26.98 -27.54
N ILE A 4 -1.87 27.24 -26.50
CA ILE A 4 -0.61 26.53 -26.25
C ILE A 4 -0.96 25.04 -26.17
N THR A 5 -0.74 24.33 -27.26
CA THR A 5 -0.99 22.90 -27.36
C THR A 5 0.26 22.24 -26.82
N LEU A 6 0.20 21.76 -25.58
CA LEU A 6 1.21 20.86 -25.04
C LEU A 6 1.40 19.73 -26.05
N LYS A 7 2.62 19.62 -26.58
CA LYS A 7 3.00 18.62 -27.58
C LYS A 7 2.53 17.26 -27.06
N GLU A 8 1.76 16.54 -27.87
CA GLU A 8 1.21 15.22 -27.54
C GLU A 8 2.37 14.31 -27.09
N ALA A 9 2.48 14.11 -25.78
CA ALA A 9 3.67 13.55 -25.16
C ALA A 9 3.46 12.05 -24.96
N THR A 10 4.19 11.27 -25.77
CA THR A 10 4.52 9.84 -25.59
C THR A 10 3.38 8.94 -25.10
N ASP A 11 2.71 8.27 -26.04
CA ASP A 11 1.58 7.37 -25.80
C ASP A 11 1.92 6.08 -25.02
N ASN A 12 3.20 5.84 -24.68
CA ASN A 12 3.59 4.62 -23.97
C ASN A 12 4.58 4.83 -22.83
N MET A 13 4.47 3.95 -21.83
CA MET A 13 5.24 4.01 -20.58
C MET A 13 6.76 3.91 -20.78
N LEU A 14 7.20 3.16 -21.80
CA LEU A 14 8.62 3.02 -22.12
C LEU A 14 9.22 4.34 -22.63
N SER A 15 8.46 5.09 -23.42
CA SER A 15 8.89 6.40 -23.90
C SER A 15 8.94 7.41 -22.76
N PHE A 16 8.00 7.35 -21.81
CA PHE A 16 8.06 8.17 -20.60
C PHE A 16 9.26 7.81 -19.70
N ALA A 17 9.54 6.52 -19.51
CA ALA A 17 10.72 6.06 -18.79
C ALA A 17 12.02 6.51 -19.46
N LYS A 18 12.08 6.45 -20.81
CA LYS A 18 13.20 6.99 -21.59
C LYS A 18 13.35 8.50 -21.39
N LEU A 19 12.25 9.25 -21.40
CA LEU A 19 12.27 10.69 -21.14
C LEU A 19 12.83 11.00 -19.74
N LEU A 20 12.41 10.26 -18.71
CA LEU A 20 12.95 10.39 -17.34
C LEU A 20 14.45 10.10 -17.29
N TRP A 21 14.90 9.09 -18.03
CA TRP A 21 16.31 8.75 -18.14
C TRP A 21 17.12 9.86 -18.81
N ASP A 22 16.67 10.32 -19.98
CA ASP A 22 17.34 11.33 -20.80
C ASP A 22 17.37 12.71 -20.12
N THR A 23 16.38 13.01 -19.27
CA THR A 23 16.33 14.25 -18.47
C THR A 23 17.15 14.20 -17.18
N GLY A 24 17.75 13.04 -16.87
CA GLY A 24 18.61 12.82 -15.70
C GLY A 24 17.86 12.43 -14.41
N SER A 25 16.55 12.20 -14.45
CA SER A 25 15.79 11.67 -13.30
C SER A 25 15.83 10.15 -13.27
N TRP A 26 17.02 9.63 -12.98
CA TRP A 26 17.25 8.17 -12.93
C TRP A 26 16.42 7.51 -11.84
N SER A 27 16.26 8.15 -10.69
CA SER A 27 15.42 7.63 -9.60
C SER A 27 13.95 7.51 -10.02
N GLY A 28 13.40 8.54 -10.69
CA GLY A 28 12.04 8.50 -11.20
C GLY A 28 11.86 7.38 -12.24
N CYS A 29 12.79 7.27 -13.19
CA CYS A 29 12.80 6.19 -14.19
C CYS A 29 12.79 4.79 -13.55
N ILE A 30 13.70 4.53 -12.59
CA ILE A 30 13.81 3.24 -11.91
C ILE A 30 12.55 2.92 -11.11
N LEU A 31 12.03 3.88 -10.34
CA LEU A 31 10.82 3.70 -9.54
C LEU A 31 9.64 3.36 -10.44
N ILE A 32 9.43 4.15 -11.49
CA ILE A 32 8.32 3.96 -12.42
C ILE A 32 8.40 2.59 -13.09
N LEU A 33 9.53 2.21 -13.68
CA LEU A 33 9.69 0.88 -14.31
C LEU A 33 9.47 -0.26 -13.31
N THR A 34 9.92 -0.07 -12.07
CA THR A 34 9.76 -1.06 -11.00
C THR A 34 8.28 -1.30 -10.69
N PHE A 35 7.52 -0.23 -10.46
CA PHE A 35 6.12 -0.32 -10.05
C PHE A 35 5.18 -0.64 -11.21
N SER A 36 5.41 -0.08 -12.40
CA SER A 36 4.53 -0.27 -13.56
C SER A 36 4.75 -1.59 -14.30
N THR A 37 5.96 -2.15 -14.26
CA THR A 37 6.34 -3.28 -15.13
C THR A 37 6.93 -4.45 -14.34
N ILE A 38 7.95 -4.22 -13.52
CA ILE A 38 8.66 -5.32 -12.84
C ILE A 38 7.75 -6.00 -11.82
N ILE A 39 7.07 -5.25 -10.95
CA ILE A 39 6.21 -5.82 -9.90
C ILE A 39 5.03 -6.63 -10.49
N PRO A 40 4.28 -6.13 -11.49
CA PRO A 40 3.24 -6.91 -12.15
C PRO A 40 3.76 -8.21 -12.79
N VAL A 41 4.89 -8.17 -13.50
CA VAL A 41 5.49 -9.36 -14.12
C VAL A 41 5.92 -10.36 -13.05
N MET A 42 6.64 -9.90 -12.03
CA MET A 42 7.07 -10.72 -10.90
C MET A 42 5.87 -11.38 -10.21
N LYS A 43 4.77 -10.65 -10.03
CA LYS A 43 3.54 -11.19 -9.45
C LYS A 43 2.98 -12.36 -10.26
N ILE A 44 2.90 -12.23 -11.59
CA ILE A 44 2.40 -13.30 -12.46
C ILE A 44 3.29 -14.54 -12.35
N VAL A 45 4.61 -14.36 -12.43
CA VAL A 45 5.58 -15.46 -12.31
C VAL A 45 5.44 -16.18 -10.97
N LEU A 46 5.38 -15.45 -9.86
CA LEU A 46 5.24 -16.03 -8.52
C LEU A 46 3.90 -16.75 -8.34
N LEU A 47 2.80 -16.24 -8.92
CA LEU A 47 1.49 -16.91 -8.89
C LEU A 47 1.49 -18.20 -9.68
N VAL A 48 2.07 -18.22 -10.89
CA VAL A 48 2.15 -19.41 -11.73
C VAL A 48 2.99 -20.49 -11.05
N LEU A 49 4.20 -20.15 -10.61
CA LEU A 49 5.09 -21.09 -9.91
C LEU A 49 4.49 -21.58 -8.59
N GLY A 50 3.92 -20.66 -7.80
CA GLY A 50 3.22 -20.99 -6.56
C GLY A 50 2.01 -21.91 -6.78
N GLY A 51 1.28 -21.73 -7.89
CA GLY A 51 0.16 -22.59 -8.27
C GLY A 51 0.59 -24.00 -8.66
N ILE A 52 1.64 -24.13 -9.49
CA ILE A 52 2.18 -25.42 -9.93
C ILE A 52 2.71 -26.24 -8.75
N TRP A 53 3.42 -25.60 -7.82
CA TRP A 53 4.04 -26.30 -6.69
C TRP A 53 3.11 -26.54 -5.50
N ARG A 54 1.91 -25.94 -5.49
CA ARG A 54 0.96 -26.03 -4.36
C ARG A 54 0.53 -27.45 -4.01
N HIS A 55 0.43 -28.33 -5.00
CA HIS A 55 -0.01 -29.72 -4.84
C HIS A 55 1.12 -30.75 -5.05
N SER A 56 2.38 -30.31 -4.92
CA SER A 56 3.51 -31.22 -5.08
C SER A 56 3.60 -32.22 -3.92
N LYS A 57 4.04 -33.45 -4.19
CA LYS A 57 4.36 -34.45 -3.15
C LYS A 57 5.61 -34.08 -2.33
N ASP A 58 6.46 -33.21 -2.89
CA ASP A 58 7.68 -32.76 -2.24
C ASP A 58 7.39 -31.58 -1.30
N GLU A 59 7.59 -31.77 0.01
CA GLU A 59 7.37 -30.76 1.05
C GLU A 59 8.19 -29.48 0.83
N ARG A 60 9.39 -29.60 0.22
CA ARG A 60 10.23 -28.44 -0.09
C ARG A 60 9.53 -27.55 -1.12
N LYS A 61 8.92 -28.14 -2.15
CA LYS A 61 8.16 -27.41 -3.19
C LYS A 61 6.93 -26.75 -2.61
N VAL A 62 6.20 -27.41 -1.71
CA VAL A 62 5.04 -26.83 -1.02
C VAL A 62 5.45 -25.64 -0.13
N THR A 63 6.60 -25.73 0.53
CA THR A 63 7.16 -24.63 1.32
C THR A 63 7.52 -23.43 0.44
N TRP A 64 8.15 -23.66 -0.71
CA TRP A 64 8.41 -22.60 -1.70
C TRP A 64 7.12 -21.99 -2.24
N ALA A 65 6.10 -22.80 -2.57
CA ALA A 65 4.79 -22.32 -2.98
C ALA A 65 4.18 -21.38 -1.93
N ARG A 66 4.27 -21.72 -0.64
CA ARG A 66 3.81 -20.84 0.44
C ARG A 66 4.55 -19.50 0.46
N ARG A 67 5.88 -19.52 0.32
CA ARG A 67 6.70 -18.30 0.28
C ARG A 67 6.33 -17.42 -0.92
N MET A 68 6.17 -18.02 -2.10
CA MET A 68 5.76 -17.31 -3.33
C MET A 68 4.38 -16.68 -3.19
N ILE A 69 3.38 -17.43 -2.73
CA ILE A 69 2.02 -16.89 -2.49
C ILE A 69 2.06 -15.79 -1.42
N SER A 70 2.84 -15.97 -0.36
CA SER A 70 2.99 -14.94 0.68
C SER A 70 3.65 -13.67 0.13
N CYS A 71 4.66 -13.81 -0.71
CA CYS A 71 5.31 -12.70 -1.41
C CYS A 71 4.29 -11.98 -2.31
N VAL A 72 3.53 -12.71 -3.13
CA VAL A 72 2.45 -12.15 -3.97
C VAL A 72 1.46 -11.35 -3.13
N GLN A 73 1.03 -11.88 -1.99
CA GLN A 73 0.09 -11.20 -1.10
C GLN A 73 0.65 -9.90 -0.51
N VAL A 74 1.97 -9.82 -0.33
CA VAL A 74 2.63 -8.58 0.11
C VAL A 74 2.75 -7.60 -1.04
N ILE A 75 3.31 -8.02 -2.18
CA ILE A 75 3.59 -7.13 -3.33
C ILE A 75 2.31 -6.66 -4.07
N SER A 76 1.18 -7.36 -3.92
CA SER A 76 -0.02 -7.07 -4.72
C SER A 76 -0.57 -5.66 -4.53
N LYS A 77 -0.49 -5.10 -3.31
CA LYS A 77 -0.93 -3.72 -3.06
C LYS A 77 0.08 -2.67 -3.59
N TRP A 78 1.32 -3.08 -3.85
CA TRP A 78 2.36 -2.19 -4.36
C TRP A 78 2.23 -1.89 -5.86
N ALA A 79 1.20 -2.40 -6.54
CA ALA A 79 0.83 -1.91 -7.86
C ALA A 79 0.02 -0.58 -7.80
N CYS A 80 -0.48 -0.20 -6.62
CA CYS A 80 -1.33 0.99 -6.45
C CYS A 80 -0.63 2.34 -6.14
N PRO A 81 0.70 2.49 -5.88
CA PRO A 81 1.30 3.79 -5.59
C PRO A 81 0.97 4.86 -6.65
N ASP A 82 1.06 4.48 -7.92
CA ASP A 82 0.80 5.37 -9.06
C ASP A 82 -0.62 5.91 -9.04
N MET A 83 -1.60 5.13 -8.59
CA MET A 83 -2.98 5.59 -8.46
C MET A 83 -3.10 6.75 -7.47
N PHE A 84 -2.44 6.63 -6.31
CA PHE A 84 -2.47 7.68 -5.28
C PHE A 84 -1.77 8.94 -5.78
N ALA A 85 -0.66 8.79 -6.53
CA ALA A 85 -0.01 9.89 -7.22
C ALA A 85 -0.98 10.63 -8.16
N TYR A 86 -1.70 9.90 -9.03
CA TYR A 86 -2.68 10.50 -9.94
C TYR A 86 -3.82 11.21 -9.22
N ILE A 87 -4.35 10.62 -8.13
CA ILE A 87 -5.43 11.23 -7.34
C ILE A 87 -4.97 12.58 -6.76
N LEU A 88 -3.77 12.64 -6.18
CA LEU A 88 -3.24 13.87 -5.60
C LEU A 88 -2.88 14.91 -6.67
N MET A 89 -2.33 14.48 -7.81
CA MET A 89 -2.04 15.38 -8.94
C MET A 89 -3.31 15.98 -9.52
N LEU A 90 -4.37 15.17 -9.68
CA LEU A 90 -5.69 15.65 -10.08
C LEU A 90 -6.18 16.75 -9.14
N TYR A 91 -6.10 16.50 -7.83
CA TYR A 91 -6.50 17.49 -6.84
C TYR A 91 -5.70 18.78 -6.95
N LEU A 92 -4.36 18.67 -7.02
CA LEU A 92 -3.48 19.83 -7.10
C LEU A 92 -3.76 20.65 -8.36
N ILE A 93 -3.87 20.01 -9.54
CA ILE A 93 -4.14 20.74 -10.79
C ILE A 93 -5.54 21.36 -10.76
N ARG A 94 -6.56 20.65 -10.27
CA ARG A 94 -7.92 21.20 -10.15
C ARG A 94 -8.00 22.35 -9.15
N SER A 95 -7.23 22.31 -8.07
CA SER A 95 -7.20 23.39 -7.08
C SER A 95 -6.56 24.68 -7.60
N LEU A 96 -5.79 24.60 -8.69
CA LEU A 96 -5.29 25.78 -9.39
C LEU A 96 -6.37 26.42 -10.29
N ASN A 97 -7.53 25.78 -10.48
CA ASN A 97 -8.57 26.29 -11.37
C ASN A 97 -9.27 27.52 -10.78
N HIS A 98 -8.89 28.70 -11.28
CA HIS A 98 -9.45 30.00 -10.93
C HIS A 98 -9.91 30.70 -12.22
N PRO A 99 -11.08 30.37 -12.78
CA PRO A 99 -11.58 31.07 -13.96
C PRO A 99 -11.88 32.54 -13.63
N PRO A 100 -11.57 33.50 -14.52
CA PRO A 100 -11.01 33.33 -15.88
C PRO A 100 -9.46 33.33 -15.95
N THR A 101 -8.75 33.48 -14.83
CA THR A 101 -7.30 33.73 -14.83
C THR A 101 -6.45 32.48 -15.05
N LEU A 102 -6.86 31.33 -14.49
CA LEU A 102 -6.14 30.07 -14.65
C LEU A 102 -7.12 28.91 -14.84
N ASN A 103 -6.96 28.18 -15.93
CA ASN A 103 -7.79 27.02 -16.23
C ASN A 103 -7.06 25.72 -15.87
N GLY A 104 -7.48 25.10 -14.77
CA GLY A 104 -6.87 23.89 -14.19
C GLY A 104 -7.71 22.63 -14.43
N LEU A 105 -8.33 22.50 -15.61
CA LEU A 105 -9.19 21.36 -15.92
C LEU A 105 -8.35 20.12 -16.23
N MET A 106 -8.14 19.29 -15.21
CA MET A 106 -7.68 17.91 -15.38
C MET A 106 -8.88 16.98 -15.23
N ILE A 107 -9.08 16.10 -16.22
CA ILE A 107 -10.13 15.08 -16.22
C ILE A 107 -9.42 13.72 -16.21
N LEU A 108 -9.79 12.87 -15.25
CA LEU A 108 -9.38 11.48 -15.31
C LEU A 108 -10.17 10.78 -16.41
N ASP A 109 -9.47 10.07 -17.28
CA ASP A 109 -10.09 9.34 -18.39
C ASP A 109 -10.45 7.90 -17.99
N VAL A 110 -11.04 7.13 -18.92
CA VAL A 110 -11.36 5.71 -18.79
C VAL A 110 -10.15 4.87 -18.39
N GLY A 111 -8.94 5.25 -18.83
CA GLY A 111 -7.70 4.58 -18.47
C GLY A 111 -7.46 4.52 -16.96
N PHE A 112 -7.80 5.58 -16.23
CA PHE A 112 -7.70 5.60 -14.77
C PHE A 112 -8.70 4.63 -14.13
N THR A 113 -9.95 4.56 -14.60
CA THR A 113 -10.93 3.58 -14.12
C THR A 113 -10.41 2.15 -14.32
N CYS A 114 -9.97 1.82 -15.54
CA CYS A 114 -9.47 0.49 -15.87
C CYS A 114 -8.28 0.11 -14.99
N PHE A 115 -7.31 1.02 -14.83
CA PHE A 115 -6.15 0.81 -13.96
C PHE A 115 -6.56 0.65 -12.49
N SER A 116 -7.51 1.45 -12.02
CA SER A 116 -8.03 1.37 -10.65
C SER A 116 -8.68 0.03 -10.34
N VAL A 117 -9.56 -0.43 -11.25
CA VAL A 117 -10.23 -1.72 -11.14
C VAL A 117 -9.22 -2.86 -11.18
N PHE A 118 -8.22 -2.78 -12.05
CA PHE A 118 -7.13 -3.75 -12.11
C PHE A 118 -6.38 -3.83 -10.77
N CYS A 119 -5.91 -2.70 -10.23
CA CYS A 119 -5.15 -2.64 -8.99
C CYS A 119 -5.95 -3.13 -7.77
N LEU A 120 -7.21 -2.73 -7.66
CA LEU A 120 -8.12 -3.18 -6.61
C LEU A 120 -8.45 -4.67 -6.74
N GLY A 121 -8.85 -5.12 -7.93
CA GLY A 121 -9.14 -6.53 -8.19
C GLY A 121 -7.91 -7.41 -7.96
N SER A 122 -6.73 -6.95 -8.35
CA SER A 122 -5.43 -7.58 -8.12
C SER A 122 -5.10 -7.72 -6.63
N THR A 123 -5.42 -6.70 -5.82
CA THR A 123 -5.24 -6.75 -4.36
C THR A 123 -6.24 -7.69 -3.70
N ILE A 124 -7.54 -7.55 -4.03
CA ILE A 124 -8.62 -8.37 -3.45
C ILE A 124 -8.46 -9.84 -3.84
N SER A 125 -8.15 -10.15 -5.10
CA SER A 125 -7.93 -11.54 -5.56
C SER A 125 -6.78 -12.21 -4.80
N SER A 126 -5.74 -11.47 -4.42
CA SER A 126 -4.63 -12.01 -3.63
C SER A 126 -5.07 -12.48 -2.22
N LEU A 127 -6.15 -11.91 -1.66
CA LEU A 127 -6.77 -12.36 -0.41
C LEU A 127 -7.38 -13.75 -0.55
N GLY A 128 -7.98 -14.04 -1.71
CA GLY A 128 -8.62 -15.33 -1.99
C GLY A 128 -7.64 -16.50 -2.16
N VAL A 129 -6.35 -16.21 -2.44
CA VAL A 129 -5.33 -17.25 -2.59
C VAL A 129 -4.92 -17.81 -1.22
N ARG A 130 -5.51 -18.94 -0.83
CA ARG A 130 -5.15 -19.64 0.42
C ARG A 130 -3.70 -20.12 0.37
N ARG A 131 -2.95 -19.82 1.43
CA ARG A 131 -1.57 -20.30 1.62
C ARG A 131 -1.59 -21.78 2.04
N PRO A 132 -0.64 -22.62 1.58
CA PRO A 132 -0.47 -23.97 2.09
C PRO A 132 -0.26 -23.97 3.62
N PRO A 133 -0.78 -24.96 4.37
CA PRO A 133 -0.68 -25.01 5.83
C PRO A 133 0.78 -25.16 6.28
N PRO A 134 1.25 -24.46 7.34
CA PRO A 134 2.64 -24.53 7.84
C PRO A 134 3.11 -25.95 8.14
N THR A 135 4.41 -26.22 7.89
CA THR A 135 5.09 -27.43 8.37
C THR A 135 5.35 -27.30 9.86
N ALA A 136 5.36 -28.42 10.60
CA ALA A 136 5.38 -28.44 12.06
C ALA A 136 6.60 -27.76 12.70
N ASP A 137 7.74 -27.72 12.00
CA ASP A 137 9.06 -27.43 12.61
C ASP A 137 9.44 -25.94 12.69
N SER A 138 8.55 -24.99 12.41
CA SER A 138 8.94 -23.57 12.20
C SER A 138 8.83 -22.64 13.43
N TYR A 139 8.84 -23.16 14.67
CA TYR A 139 8.38 -22.39 15.83
C TYR A 139 9.36 -22.32 17.04
N ASP A 140 10.64 -22.02 16.83
CA ASP A 140 11.67 -22.13 17.90
C ASP A 140 11.97 -20.89 18.76
N HIS A 141 11.17 -19.83 18.71
CA HIS A 141 11.39 -18.68 19.61
C HIS A 141 10.17 -18.38 20.50
N GLU A 142 10.41 -18.41 21.81
CA GLU A 142 9.48 -18.03 22.88
C GLU A 142 9.99 -16.77 23.59
N ALA A 143 9.53 -15.60 23.15
CA ALA A 143 9.74 -14.35 23.87
C ALA A 143 8.44 -13.91 24.53
N LYS A 144 8.30 -14.07 25.84
CA LYS A 144 7.13 -13.54 26.58
C LYS A 144 7.25 -12.02 26.67
N ILE A 145 6.28 -11.30 26.13
CA ILE A 145 6.20 -9.85 26.21
C ILE A 145 5.19 -9.46 27.29
N PRO A 146 5.62 -9.14 28.52
CA PRO A 146 4.70 -8.61 29.52
C PRO A 146 4.17 -7.24 29.06
N TYR A 147 2.93 -6.90 29.44
CA TYR A 147 2.29 -5.60 29.17
C TYR A 147 1.96 -5.26 27.70
N VAL A 148 1.76 -6.28 26.84
CA VAL A 148 1.41 -6.08 25.42
C VAL A 148 0.25 -5.09 25.21
N GLY A 149 -0.82 -5.15 26.00
CA GLY A 149 -1.99 -4.27 25.84
C GLY A 149 -1.73 -2.81 26.24
N PHE A 150 -0.89 -2.56 27.25
CA PHE A 150 -0.50 -1.19 27.62
C PHE A 150 0.40 -0.55 26.56
N ILE A 151 1.40 -1.30 26.07
CA ILE A 151 2.29 -0.82 25.00
C ILE A 151 1.48 -0.57 23.72
N THR A 152 0.60 -1.49 23.35
CA THR A 152 -0.31 -1.36 22.20
C THR A 152 -1.23 -0.14 22.35
N SER A 153 -1.79 0.10 23.54
CA SER A 153 -2.60 1.30 23.80
C SER A 153 -1.81 2.59 23.60
N GLY A 154 -0.58 2.66 24.11
CA GLY A 154 0.30 3.82 23.91
C GLY A 154 0.61 4.07 22.43
N LEU A 155 0.97 3.00 21.70
CA LEU A 155 1.21 3.08 20.25
C LEU A 155 -0.05 3.46 19.46
N PHE A 156 -1.23 3.00 19.88
CA PHE A 156 -2.51 3.36 19.27
C PHE A 156 -2.82 4.85 19.43
N VAL A 157 -2.63 5.42 20.62
CA VAL A 157 -2.82 6.86 20.87
C VAL A 157 -1.83 7.68 20.04
N ALA A 158 -0.54 7.29 20.02
CA ALA A 158 0.47 7.94 19.19
C ALA A 158 0.09 7.89 17.69
N PHE A 159 -0.31 6.72 17.20
CA PHE A 159 -0.81 6.54 15.83
C PHE A 159 -2.00 7.47 15.54
N ALA A 160 -3.01 7.52 16.42
CA ALA A 160 -4.22 8.31 16.19
C ALA A 160 -3.91 9.82 16.12
N VAL A 161 -3.03 10.32 17.00
CA VAL A 161 -2.58 11.71 16.99
C VAL A 161 -1.79 12.02 15.71
N LEU A 162 -0.81 11.19 15.36
CA LEU A 162 0.01 11.37 14.16
C LEU A 162 -0.84 11.29 12.88
N MET A 163 -1.76 10.32 12.78
CA MET A 163 -2.67 10.18 11.66
C MET A 163 -3.57 11.41 11.52
N GLY A 164 -4.17 11.89 12.62
CA GLY A 164 -5.04 13.06 12.60
C GLY A 164 -4.33 14.34 12.17
N ILE A 165 -3.14 14.60 12.73
CA ILE A 165 -2.31 15.76 12.36
C ILE A 165 -1.84 15.62 10.91
N GLY A 166 -1.27 14.46 10.55
CA GLY A 166 -0.72 14.19 9.22
C GLY A 166 -1.75 14.30 8.09
N CYS A 167 -2.99 13.85 8.33
CA CYS A 167 -4.09 13.98 7.36
C CYS A 167 -4.56 15.43 7.17
N SER A 168 -4.43 16.26 8.21
CA SER A 168 -4.86 17.66 8.21
C SER A 168 -3.80 18.58 7.59
N MET A 169 -2.52 18.21 7.68
CA MET A 169 -1.41 18.95 7.10
C MET A 169 -1.21 18.62 5.61
N ALA A 170 -0.60 19.55 4.88
CA ALA A 170 -0.25 19.33 3.49
C ALA A 170 0.77 18.18 3.38
N CYS A 171 0.47 17.18 2.54
CA CYS A 171 1.32 16.02 2.25
C CYS A 171 2.13 16.21 0.96
N MET A 172 1.60 16.98 0.02
CA MET A 172 2.24 17.31 -1.25
C MET A 172 1.93 18.75 -1.63
N THR A 173 2.87 19.41 -2.32
CA THR A 173 2.75 20.80 -2.74
C THR A 173 3.06 20.91 -4.23
N LEU A 174 2.28 21.70 -4.96
CA LEU A 174 2.53 22.08 -6.35
C LEU A 174 2.75 23.59 -6.40
N ARG A 175 3.87 24.00 -6.99
CA ARG A 175 4.22 25.41 -7.20
C ARG A 175 4.55 25.61 -8.66
N LEU A 176 4.02 26.68 -9.26
CA LEU A 176 4.55 27.16 -10.54
C LEU A 176 5.63 28.21 -10.29
N ASP A 177 6.84 27.93 -10.76
CA ASP A 177 7.93 28.88 -10.77
C ASP A 177 7.81 29.77 -12.01
N ILE A 178 7.21 30.94 -11.79
CA ILE A 178 6.92 31.93 -12.81
C ILE A 178 8.21 32.46 -13.46
N ASP A 179 9.30 32.60 -12.70
CA ASP A 179 10.57 33.07 -13.25
C ASP A 179 11.15 32.06 -14.24
N THR A 180 11.07 30.77 -13.90
CA THR A 180 11.46 29.69 -14.82
C THR A 180 10.57 29.66 -16.06
N LEU A 181 9.26 29.94 -15.93
CA LEU A 181 8.32 30.04 -17.05
C LEU A 181 8.62 31.23 -17.99
N TYR A 182 9.15 32.34 -17.48
CA TYR A 182 9.66 33.42 -18.33
C TYR A 182 10.98 33.03 -18.99
N ALA A 183 11.90 32.44 -18.22
CA ALA A 183 13.24 32.10 -18.71
C ALA A 183 13.21 31.05 -19.84
N ASN A 184 12.25 30.13 -19.80
CA ASN A 184 12.08 29.11 -20.85
C ASN A 184 11.17 29.57 -22.01
N GLY A 185 10.63 30.80 -21.95
CA GLY A 185 9.76 31.37 -22.98
C GLY A 185 8.33 30.81 -23.02
N THR A 186 7.90 30.06 -22.00
CA THR A 186 6.52 29.56 -21.90
C THR A 186 5.53 30.71 -21.70
N ILE A 187 5.94 31.72 -20.93
CA ILE A 187 5.20 32.98 -20.79
C ILE A 187 6.07 34.08 -21.39
N ASP A 188 5.49 34.91 -22.25
CA ASP A 188 6.18 36.08 -22.79
C ASP A 188 6.55 37.05 -21.65
N ALA A 189 7.81 37.46 -21.60
CA ALA A 189 8.32 38.42 -20.62
C ALA A 189 7.57 39.75 -20.66
N THR A 190 6.96 40.12 -21.80
CA THR A 190 6.10 41.32 -21.91
C THR A 190 4.85 41.24 -21.03
N MET A 191 4.39 40.03 -20.67
CA MET A 191 3.23 39.81 -19.81
C MET A 191 3.54 39.94 -18.32
N LYS A 192 4.81 40.11 -17.93
CA LYS A 192 5.21 40.17 -16.52
C LYS A 192 4.40 41.15 -15.66
N PRO A 193 4.15 42.40 -16.09
CA PRO A 193 3.35 43.35 -15.32
C PRO A 193 1.92 42.85 -15.06
N PHE A 194 1.31 42.15 -16.02
CA PHE A 194 -0.04 41.60 -15.88
C PHE A 194 -0.07 40.40 -14.93
N VAL A 195 0.93 39.52 -15.01
CA VAL A 195 1.06 38.35 -14.14
C VAL A 195 1.28 38.78 -12.68
N ASP A 196 2.11 39.79 -12.47
CA ASP A 196 2.37 40.37 -11.15
C ASP A 196 1.12 41.09 -10.61
N GLN A 197 0.38 41.82 -11.45
CA GLN A 197 -0.88 42.47 -11.07
C GLN A 197 -1.98 41.49 -10.67
N LEU A 198 -2.04 40.33 -11.33
CA LEU A 198 -3.01 39.27 -11.00
C LEU A 198 -2.62 38.45 -9.76
N ASN A 199 -1.46 38.73 -9.16
CA ASN A 199 -0.90 37.97 -8.05
C ASN A 199 -0.85 36.46 -8.35
N LEU A 200 -0.55 36.12 -9.61
CA LEU A 200 -0.48 34.74 -10.07
C LEU A 200 0.49 33.87 -9.27
N PRO A 201 1.65 34.35 -8.76
CA PRO A 201 2.52 33.53 -7.91
C PRO A 201 1.82 33.00 -6.65
N ALA A 202 0.92 33.79 -6.04
CA ALA A 202 0.16 33.36 -4.88
C ALA A 202 -0.95 32.36 -5.24
N LEU A 203 -1.57 32.53 -6.41
CA LEU A 203 -2.59 31.61 -6.95
C LEU A 203 -1.97 30.31 -7.50
N ALA A 204 -0.72 30.36 -7.93
CA ALA A 204 0.03 29.24 -8.49
C ALA A 204 0.67 28.34 -7.42
N HIS A 205 0.24 28.48 -6.17
CA HIS A 205 0.68 27.69 -5.05
C HIS A 205 -0.48 26.87 -4.51
N SER A 206 -0.41 25.55 -4.71
CA SER A 206 -1.38 24.62 -4.15
C SER A 206 -0.75 23.63 -3.19
N ASN A 207 -1.44 23.44 -2.07
CA ASN A 207 -1.12 22.44 -1.07
C ASN A 207 -2.26 21.43 -1.01
N VAL A 208 -1.94 20.14 -0.99
CA VAL A 208 -2.94 19.09 -0.77
C VAL A 208 -2.74 18.41 0.57
N SER A 209 -3.75 18.47 1.43
CA SER A 209 -3.89 17.57 2.57
C SER A 209 -4.83 16.43 2.20
N ILE A 210 -4.65 15.25 2.81
CA ILE A 210 -5.51 14.09 2.54
C ILE A 210 -6.96 14.42 2.90
N TRP A 211 -7.17 15.11 4.02
CA TRP A 211 -8.50 15.47 4.48
C TRP A 211 -9.24 16.40 3.51
N ALA A 212 -8.58 17.48 3.04
CA ALA A 212 -9.16 18.39 2.06
C ALA A 212 -9.44 17.66 0.74
N CYS A 213 -8.52 16.79 0.31
CA CYS A 213 -8.69 15.95 -0.87
C CYS A 213 -9.93 15.06 -0.78
N CYS A 214 -10.13 14.34 0.33
CA CYS A 214 -11.31 13.51 0.56
C CYS A 214 -12.62 14.33 0.51
N ILE A 215 -12.66 15.50 1.13
CA ILE A 215 -13.85 16.38 1.14
C ILE A 215 -14.19 16.84 -0.28
N ASP A 216 -13.20 17.29 -1.04
CA ASP A 216 -13.45 17.80 -2.38
C ASP A 216 -13.79 16.66 -3.36
N LEU A 217 -13.15 15.48 -3.24
CA LEU A 217 -13.57 14.28 -3.96
C LEU A 217 -15.03 13.93 -3.67
N LEU A 218 -15.46 14.01 -2.41
CA LEU A 218 -16.85 13.77 -2.02
C LEU A 218 -17.82 14.82 -2.62
N LYS A 219 -17.41 16.09 -2.70
CA LYS A 219 -18.21 17.12 -3.39
C LYS A 219 -18.31 16.81 -4.88
N MET A 220 -17.22 16.39 -5.51
CA MET A 220 -17.17 16.03 -6.94
C MET A 220 -17.94 14.75 -7.26
N MET A 221 -18.18 13.86 -6.30
CA MET A 221 -19.11 12.74 -6.53
C MET A 221 -20.53 13.20 -6.88
N LYS A 222 -20.93 14.42 -6.49
CA LYS A 222 -22.25 14.98 -6.84
C LYS A 222 -22.37 15.34 -8.33
N SER A 223 -21.27 15.56 -9.03
CA SER A 223 -21.27 15.79 -10.49
C SER A 223 -21.27 14.49 -11.30
N ALA A 224 -21.44 13.33 -10.64
CA ALA A 224 -21.51 11.99 -11.25
C ALA A 224 -20.24 11.57 -12.02
N GLU A 225 -19.07 12.13 -11.68
CA GLU A 225 -17.79 11.64 -12.20
C GLU A 225 -17.40 10.32 -11.53
N ALA A 226 -17.56 9.20 -12.24
CA ALA A 226 -17.20 7.85 -11.74
C ALA A 226 -15.75 7.77 -11.23
N ASN A 227 -14.82 8.46 -11.89
CA ASN A 227 -13.41 8.51 -11.49
C ASN A 227 -13.21 9.17 -10.11
N SER A 228 -13.98 10.22 -9.80
CA SER A 228 -13.94 10.86 -8.49
C SER A 228 -14.44 9.93 -7.38
N PHE A 229 -15.42 9.06 -7.68
CA PHE A 229 -15.86 8.02 -6.75
C PHE A 229 -14.76 6.99 -6.46
N PHE A 230 -14.08 6.46 -7.50
CA PHE A 230 -12.98 5.52 -7.30
C PHE A 230 -11.84 6.15 -6.49
N ALA A 231 -11.46 7.40 -6.82
CA ALA A 231 -10.45 8.14 -6.07
C ALA A 231 -10.83 8.32 -4.59
N PHE A 232 -12.10 8.65 -4.31
CA PHE A 232 -12.62 8.74 -2.94
C PHE A 232 -12.53 7.40 -2.21
N VAL A 233 -12.96 6.30 -2.84
CA VAL A 233 -12.88 4.95 -2.25
C VAL A 233 -11.44 4.58 -1.93
N MET A 234 -10.50 4.83 -2.84
CA MET A 234 -9.07 4.58 -2.63
C MET A 234 -8.53 5.34 -1.42
N LEU A 235 -8.81 6.63 -1.32
CA LEU A 235 -8.25 7.47 -0.27
C LEU A 235 -8.99 7.31 1.07
N ALA A 236 -10.31 7.46 1.09
CA ALA A 236 -11.10 7.42 2.32
C ALA A 236 -11.21 6.01 2.90
N ILE A 237 -11.41 4.98 2.06
CA ILE A 237 -11.65 3.62 2.55
C ILE A 237 -10.34 2.85 2.75
N PHE A 238 -9.49 2.77 1.72
CA PHE A 238 -8.30 1.92 1.77
C PHE A 238 -7.10 2.56 2.49
N VAL A 239 -6.89 3.87 2.35
CA VAL A 239 -5.79 4.57 3.05
C VAL A 239 -6.18 4.92 4.48
N LEU A 240 -7.35 5.55 4.70
CA LEU A 240 -7.74 6.01 6.04
C LEU A 240 -8.48 4.95 6.86
N PHE A 241 -9.69 4.57 6.43
CA PHE A 241 -10.58 3.73 7.23
C PHE A 241 -9.97 2.35 7.52
N ALA A 242 -9.44 1.66 6.51
CA ALA A 242 -8.88 0.32 6.67
C ALA A 242 -7.67 0.32 7.64
N THR A 243 -6.83 1.35 7.60
CA THR A 243 -5.67 1.50 8.49
C THR A 243 -6.11 1.74 9.93
N VAL A 244 -7.09 2.63 10.16
CA VAL A 244 -7.67 2.87 11.50
C VAL A 244 -8.36 1.61 12.02
N ALA A 245 -9.18 0.96 11.20
CA ALA A 245 -9.87 -0.28 11.57
C ALA A 245 -8.86 -1.38 11.93
N HIS A 246 -7.75 -1.49 11.20
CA HIS A 246 -6.70 -2.46 11.52
C HIS A 246 -6.07 -2.19 12.89
N MET A 247 -5.76 -0.93 13.20
CA MET A 247 -5.23 -0.52 14.51
C MET A 247 -6.20 -0.82 15.66
N VAL A 248 -7.51 -0.64 15.46
CA VAL A 248 -8.54 -1.02 16.44
C VAL A 248 -8.56 -2.54 16.65
N VAL A 249 -8.49 -3.33 15.58
CA VAL A 249 -8.44 -4.80 15.68
C VAL A 249 -7.19 -5.28 16.41
N LEU A 250 -6.03 -4.66 16.16
CA LEU A 250 -4.79 -4.97 16.88
C LEU A 250 -4.89 -4.65 18.37
N LEU A 251 -5.53 -3.52 18.73
CA LEU A 251 -5.79 -3.16 20.12
C LEU A 251 -6.68 -4.20 20.82
N ILE A 252 -7.77 -4.61 20.18
CA ILE A 252 -8.66 -5.67 20.69
C ILE A 252 -7.88 -6.97 20.89
N LEU A 253 -7.11 -7.40 19.88
CA LEU A 253 -6.27 -8.61 19.96
C LEU A 253 -5.28 -8.54 21.13
N ALA A 254 -4.60 -7.41 21.32
CA ALA A 254 -3.64 -7.24 22.42
C ALA A 254 -4.29 -7.41 23.80
N PHE A 255 -5.48 -6.82 24.01
CA PHE A 255 -6.23 -6.98 25.26
C PHE A 255 -6.73 -8.41 25.47
N LYS A 256 -7.22 -9.07 24.41
CA LYS A 256 -7.65 -10.47 24.48
C LYS A 256 -6.49 -11.39 24.89
N VAL A 257 -5.30 -11.18 24.31
CA VAL A 257 -4.08 -11.91 24.68
C VAL A 257 -3.67 -11.63 26.13
N GLN A 258 -3.71 -10.36 26.55
CA GLN A 258 -3.31 -9.97 27.91
C GLN A 258 -4.24 -10.51 28.99
N LEU A 259 -5.56 -10.44 28.78
CA LEU A 259 -6.55 -10.87 29.78
C LEU A 259 -6.63 -12.39 29.92
N ARG A 260 -6.05 -13.16 29.01
CA ARG A 260 -6.12 -14.64 28.98
C ARG A 260 -7.54 -15.21 29.03
N ARG A 261 -8.56 -14.40 28.73
CA ARG A 261 -9.98 -14.75 28.89
C ARG A 261 -10.56 -15.55 27.73
N ASP A 262 -9.97 -15.44 26.54
CA ASP A 262 -10.54 -16.01 25.33
C ASP A 262 -9.96 -17.37 24.97
N GLU A 263 -10.83 -18.21 24.42
CA GLU A 263 -10.46 -19.44 23.74
C GLU A 263 -9.56 -19.17 22.52
N VAL A 264 -8.64 -20.10 22.25
CA VAL A 264 -7.73 -20.05 21.09
C VAL A 264 -8.49 -19.89 19.76
N SER A 265 -9.70 -20.45 19.68
CA SER A 265 -10.61 -20.35 18.53
C SER A 265 -10.99 -18.89 18.21
N SER A 266 -11.25 -18.08 19.24
CA SER A 266 -11.62 -16.66 19.12
C SER A 266 -10.43 -15.83 18.65
N LEU A 267 -9.23 -16.07 19.20
CA LEU A 267 -8.01 -15.37 18.80
C LEU A 267 -7.69 -15.58 17.31
N ARG A 268 -7.84 -16.82 16.80
CA ARG A 268 -7.63 -17.13 15.38
C ARG A 268 -8.55 -16.33 14.45
N ARG A 269 -9.83 -16.17 14.80
CA ARG A 269 -10.77 -15.37 13.99
C ARG A 269 -10.33 -13.91 13.90
N TRP A 270 -9.94 -13.31 15.03
CA TRP A 270 -9.45 -11.93 15.04
C TRP A 270 -8.11 -11.77 14.32
N GLU A 271 -7.24 -12.77 14.39
CA GLU A 271 -6.00 -12.81 13.62
C GLU A 271 -6.26 -12.84 12.10
N GLU A 272 -7.23 -13.64 11.64
CA GLU A 272 -7.65 -13.67 10.23
C GLU A 272 -8.18 -12.31 9.77
N VAL A 273 -9.02 -11.66 10.58
CA VAL A 273 -9.52 -10.30 10.30
C VAL A 273 -8.38 -9.30 10.25
N SER A 274 -7.45 -9.35 11.21
CA SER A 274 -6.25 -8.50 11.23
C SER A 274 -5.39 -8.72 9.98
N ALA A 275 -5.20 -9.97 9.56
CA ALA A 275 -4.43 -10.31 8.37
C ALA A 275 -5.10 -9.82 7.08
N ALA A 276 -6.44 -9.84 7.01
CA ALA A 276 -7.18 -9.27 5.89
C ALA A 276 -7.06 -7.74 5.87
N LEU A 277 -7.33 -7.07 7.00
CA LEU A 277 -7.25 -5.62 7.11
C LEU A 277 -5.85 -5.08 6.82
N ARG A 278 -4.78 -5.74 7.28
CA ARG A 278 -3.39 -5.34 6.98
C ARG A 278 -3.10 -5.28 5.48
N LYS A 279 -3.66 -6.24 4.73
CA LYS A 279 -3.45 -6.31 3.28
C LYS A 279 -4.23 -5.24 2.53
N VAL A 280 -5.32 -4.78 3.13
CA VAL A 280 -6.24 -3.78 2.58
C VAL A 280 -5.87 -2.35 3.01
N SER A 281 -5.17 -2.19 4.13
CA SER A 281 -4.56 -0.93 4.56
C SER A 281 -3.45 -0.52 3.58
N MET A 282 -3.62 0.66 2.99
CA MET A 282 -2.77 1.20 1.93
C MET A 282 -2.07 2.51 2.32
N LEU A 283 -1.90 2.81 3.61
CA LEU A 283 -1.18 4.03 4.02
C LEU A 283 0.29 4.00 3.56
N ASP A 284 1.02 2.90 3.75
CA ASP A 284 2.36 2.71 3.19
C ASP A 284 2.43 2.91 1.67
N VAL A 285 1.49 2.30 0.93
CA VAL A 285 1.42 2.41 -0.53
C VAL A 285 1.16 3.86 -0.97
N PHE A 286 0.31 4.58 -0.23
CA PHE A 286 0.06 6.00 -0.44
C PHE A 286 1.32 6.84 -0.23
N LEU A 287 2.05 6.62 0.88
CA LEU A 287 3.30 7.34 1.18
C LEU A 287 4.33 7.15 0.06
N VAL A 288 4.44 5.93 -0.44
CA VAL A 288 5.32 5.59 -1.57
C VAL A 288 4.84 6.24 -2.86
N GLY A 289 3.52 6.31 -3.10
CA GLY A 289 2.96 7.04 -4.24
C GLY A 289 3.36 8.51 -4.25
N VAL A 290 3.28 9.20 -3.09
CA VAL A 290 3.76 10.59 -2.93
C VAL A 290 5.25 10.69 -3.20
N LEU A 291 6.05 9.76 -2.69
CA LEU A 291 7.50 9.72 -2.94
C LEU A 291 7.80 9.59 -4.44
N ILE A 292 7.13 8.68 -5.14
CA ILE A 292 7.34 8.45 -6.58
C ILE A 292 6.98 9.69 -7.39
N VAL A 293 5.84 10.32 -7.12
CA VAL A 293 5.39 11.46 -7.92
C VAL A 293 6.22 12.72 -7.69
N VAL A 294 6.64 12.99 -6.45
CA VAL A 294 7.50 14.15 -6.16
C VAL A 294 8.89 13.95 -6.76
N THR A 295 9.48 12.76 -6.62
CA THR A 295 10.81 12.46 -7.18
C THR A 295 10.79 12.46 -8.71
N SER A 296 9.79 11.83 -9.33
CA SER A 296 9.64 11.82 -10.79
C SER A 296 9.29 13.20 -11.32
N GLY A 297 8.44 13.95 -10.61
CA GLY A 297 8.00 15.28 -10.96
C GLY A 297 9.11 16.33 -10.99
N SER A 298 10.26 16.07 -10.38
CA SER A 298 11.44 16.94 -10.41
C SER A 298 11.93 17.26 -11.83
N ILE A 299 11.63 16.43 -12.83
CA ILE A 299 11.98 16.72 -14.24
C ILE A 299 11.27 17.96 -14.77
N TYR A 300 10.08 18.26 -14.25
CA TYR A 300 9.28 19.39 -14.68
C TYR A 300 9.69 20.70 -13.99
N ALA A 301 10.65 20.66 -13.05
CA ALA A 301 11.15 21.87 -12.41
C ALA A 301 11.74 22.85 -13.44
N LYS A 302 12.41 22.35 -14.48
CA LYS A 302 12.92 23.17 -15.61
C LYS A 302 11.81 23.76 -16.49
N GLN A 303 10.62 23.18 -16.43
CA GLN A 303 9.42 23.68 -17.09
C GLN A 303 8.63 24.63 -16.18
N GLY A 304 9.17 24.98 -15.01
CA GLY A 304 8.51 25.84 -14.04
C GLY A 304 7.44 25.13 -13.22
N VAL A 305 7.37 23.80 -13.21
CA VAL A 305 6.44 23.02 -12.39
C VAL A 305 7.23 22.33 -11.28
N VAL A 306 7.09 22.82 -10.05
CA VAL A 306 7.84 22.34 -8.89
C VAL A 306 6.91 21.57 -7.96
N LEU A 307 7.11 20.25 -7.88
CA LEU A 307 6.46 19.39 -6.90
C LEU A 307 7.34 19.24 -5.66
N GLY A 308 6.73 19.25 -4.48
CA GLY A 308 7.43 19.19 -3.20
C GLY A 308 6.72 18.33 -2.16
N PHE A 309 7.50 17.84 -1.20
CA PHE A 309 6.99 17.16 -0.02
C PHE A 309 6.41 18.18 0.97
N GLY A 310 5.18 17.93 1.42
CA GLY A 310 4.59 18.67 2.52
C GLY A 310 4.94 18.05 3.88
N PRO A 311 4.91 18.80 4.99
CA PRO A 311 5.24 18.28 6.32
C PRO A 311 4.34 17.13 6.78
N GLY A 312 3.11 17.05 6.28
CA GLY A 312 2.17 15.98 6.61
C GLY A 312 2.68 14.59 6.24
N ILE A 313 3.52 14.45 5.20
CA ILE A 313 4.04 13.15 4.76
C ILE A 313 4.92 12.49 5.83
N TRP A 314 5.74 13.29 6.51
CA TRP A 314 6.67 12.80 7.54
C TRP A 314 5.93 12.39 8.81
N ILE A 315 4.86 13.10 9.14
CA ILE A 315 4.00 12.76 10.28
C ILE A 315 3.22 11.47 10.00
N LEU A 316 2.68 11.32 8.79
CA LEU A 316 2.00 10.10 8.36
C LEU A 316 2.96 8.90 8.29
N PHE A 317 4.20 9.10 7.88
CA PHE A 317 5.24 8.07 7.98
C PHE A 317 5.47 7.63 9.43
N GLY A 318 5.48 8.56 10.37
CA GLY A 318 5.51 8.25 11.81
C GLY A 318 4.30 7.43 12.26
N ALA A 319 3.10 7.76 11.78
CA ALA A 319 1.89 6.97 12.06
C ALA A 319 2.04 5.54 11.52
N GLU A 320 2.49 5.38 10.28
CA GLU A 320 2.72 4.06 9.68
C GLU A 320 3.77 3.25 10.46
N ALA A 321 4.83 3.90 10.97
CA ALA A 321 5.80 3.25 11.83
C ALA A 321 5.18 2.72 13.14
N CYS A 322 4.32 3.50 13.80
CA CYS A 322 3.56 3.04 14.97
C CYS A 322 2.65 1.85 14.63
N HIS A 323 2.00 1.89 13.46
CA HIS A 323 1.14 0.82 12.97
C HIS A 323 1.92 -0.49 12.76
N TYR A 324 3.07 -0.44 12.08
CA TYR A 324 3.95 -1.60 11.90
C TYR A 324 4.47 -2.15 13.23
N ALA A 325 4.93 -1.28 14.14
CA ALA A 325 5.42 -1.69 15.46
C ALA A 325 4.32 -2.42 16.25
N THR A 326 3.10 -1.87 16.24
CA THR A 326 1.93 -2.47 16.88
C THR A 326 1.60 -3.84 16.27
N TYR A 327 1.60 -3.94 14.94
CA TYR A 327 1.33 -5.19 14.25
C TYR A 327 2.30 -6.30 14.67
N TYR A 328 3.61 -6.05 14.62
CA TYR A 328 4.61 -7.07 14.95
C TYR A 328 4.56 -7.47 16.43
N LEU A 329 4.35 -6.49 17.32
CA LEU A 329 4.21 -6.72 18.75
C LEU A 329 3.03 -7.66 19.06
N VAL A 330 1.85 -7.35 18.49
CA VAL A 330 0.63 -8.13 18.70
C VAL A 330 0.72 -9.50 18.01
N ALA A 331 1.24 -9.57 16.79
CA ALA A 331 1.42 -10.84 16.08
C ALA A 331 2.34 -11.80 16.85
N LEU A 332 3.45 -11.31 17.40
CA LEU A 332 4.35 -12.10 18.24
C LEU A 332 3.63 -12.60 19.51
N ALA A 333 2.86 -11.73 20.17
CA ALA A 333 2.11 -12.10 21.38
C ALA A 333 1.01 -13.15 21.11
N VAL A 334 0.28 -13.04 19.99
CA VAL A 334 -0.73 -14.01 19.55
C VAL A 334 -0.08 -15.36 19.20
N ALA A 335 1.07 -15.34 18.51
CA ALA A 335 1.80 -16.56 18.16
C ALA A 335 2.24 -17.33 19.41
N ASN A 336 2.81 -16.64 20.40
CA ASN A 336 3.20 -17.26 21.68
C ASN A 336 1.99 -17.85 22.42
N ARG A 337 0.87 -17.13 22.46
CA ARG A 337 -0.34 -17.61 23.14
C ARG A 337 -0.95 -18.85 22.48
N THR A 338 -0.87 -18.93 21.16
CA THR A 338 -1.40 -20.08 20.41
C THR A 338 -0.57 -21.34 20.63
N LYS A 339 0.75 -21.21 20.86
CA LYS A 339 1.62 -22.34 21.24
C LYS A 339 1.26 -22.90 22.62
N ASP A 340 1.06 -22.03 23.61
CA ASP A 340 0.70 -22.42 24.99
C ASP A 340 -0.64 -23.19 25.08
N GLY A 341 -1.57 -22.92 24.16
CA GLY A 341 -2.92 -23.47 24.17
C GLY A 341 -3.08 -24.79 23.42
N LEU A 342 -2.07 -25.23 22.67
CA LEU A 342 -2.08 -26.59 22.13
C LEU A 342 -1.96 -27.54 23.32
N PRO A 343 -2.85 -28.53 23.46
CA PRO A 343 -2.67 -29.55 24.48
C PRO A 343 -1.27 -30.10 24.28
N LYS A 344 -0.44 -30.06 25.33
CA LYS A 344 0.80 -30.84 25.38
C LYS A 344 0.35 -32.29 25.21
N GLY A 345 0.21 -32.72 23.96
CA GLY A 345 -0.24 -34.04 23.61
C GLY A 345 0.77 -34.97 24.23
N ARG A 346 0.34 -35.61 25.31
CA ARG A 346 0.68 -36.95 25.76
C ARG A 346 1.80 -37.48 24.87
N ALA A 347 3.03 -37.11 25.22
CA ALA A 347 4.19 -37.63 24.53
C ALA A 347 4.01 -39.14 24.58
N THR A 348 3.93 -39.73 23.39
CA THR A 348 4.22 -41.10 23.02
C THR A 348 4.90 -41.91 24.13
N GLU A 349 4.16 -42.29 25.17
CA GLU A 349 4.62 -43.19 26.24
C GLU A 349 4.17 -44.64 26.00
N ASP A 350 3.35 -44.91 24.96
CA ASP A 350 2.75 -46.24 24.74
C ASP A 350 3.00 -46.78 23.31
N VAL A 351 4.23 -46.69 22.78
CA VAL A 351 4.64 -47.49 21.58
C VAL A 351 5.99 -48.16 21.82
N ASP A 352 6.17 -48.78 23.00
CA ASP A 352 7.34 -49.63 23.29
C ASP A 352 7.00 -50.90 24.11
N SER A 353 5.75 -51.37 24.08
CA SER A 353 5.39 -52.68 24.64
C SER A 353 4.34 -53.38 23.78
N ASP A 354 4.79 -54.11 22.75
CA ASP A 354 4.23 -55.39 22.27
C ASP A 354 4.75 -55.72 20.86
N ALA A 355 6.09 -55.72 20.71
CA ALA A 355 6.77 -56.41 19.63
C ALA A 355 7.58 -57.58 20.20
N SER A 356 6.87 -58.49 20.86
CA SER A 356 7.33 -59.84 21.14
C SER A 356 6.22 -60.82 20.77
N GLU A 357 6.60 -61.79 19.94
CA GLU A 357 5.94 -63.08 19.69
C GLU A 357 4.67 -63.09 18.82
N GLU A 358 4.81 -63.52 17.56
CA GLU A 358 4.21 -64.77 17.02
C GLU A 358 4.52 -64.86 15.51
N THR A 359 5.51 -65.67 15.13
CA THR A 359 5.40 -67.04 14.55
C THR A 359 5.38 -67.06 13.02
N THR A 360 6.51 -67.58 12.49
CA THR A 360 6.66 -68.65 11.49
C THR A 360 5.40 -69.33 10.93
N GLU A 361 5.58 -69.89 9.72
CA GLU A 361 4.70 -70.79 8.92
C GLU A 361 3.96 -70.06 7.77
N ASP A 362 4.06 -70.40 6.48
CA ASP A 362 4.70 -71.50 5.77
C ASP A 362 4.99 -71.11 4.31
N GLU A 363 6.14 -71.56 3.81
CA GLU A 363 6.34 -71.91 2.41
C GLU A 363 5.53 -73.19 2.11
N GLU A 364 4.56 -73.16 1.19
CA GLU A 364 4.29 -74.31 0.29
C GLU A 364 3.37 -73.96 -0.89
N GLY A 365 3.98 -73.98 -2.09
CA GLY A 365 3.45 -74.47 -3.37
C GLY A 365 2.04 -74.15 -3.86
N ALA A 366 1.94 -73.56 -5.07
CA ALA A 366 1.30 -74.22 -6.22
C ALA A 366 1.45 -73.40 -7.53
N ILE A 367 2.19 -74.01 -8.46
CA ILE A 367 2.01 -74.14 -9.93
C ILE A 367 1.62 -72.89 -10.73
#